data_AF-A0AAW2QKU8-F1
#
_entry.id   AF-A0AAW2QKU8-F1
#
_cell.length_a   1.000
_cell.length_b   1.000
_cell.length_c   1.000
_cell.angle_alpha   90.00
_cell.angle_beta   90.00
_cell.angle_gamma   90.00
#
_symmetry.space_group_name_H-M   'P 1'
#
loop_
_entity.id
_entity.type
_entity.pdbx_description
1 polymer ?
#
loop_
_entity_poly.entity_id
_entity_poly.type
_entity_poly.pdbx_seq_one_letter_code
_entity_poly.pdbx_strand_id
1 'polypeptide(L)'
;MLVKAPFDASSVDNMRRLVEHAGVPGHIYPLAILCYDVMPPPAQVEKEIGEKRVISFHGVGLSVAPEISYQEITATLEDPEEAKDAFSELLYYSVCEQYNVLTSAIHGKQGLAASTPTVSLSQPWE
;
A
#
# COMPACT_ATOMS: atom_id res chain seq x y z
N MET A 1 2.02 -0.63 18.10
CA MET A 1 2.16 0.10 16.84
C MET A 1 2.11 -0.93 15.73
N LEU A 2 1.06 -0.93 14.90
CA LEU A 2 0.99 -1.84 13.75
C LEU A 2 2.06 -1.36 12.76
N VAL A 3 3.13 -2.14 12.62
CA VAL A 3 4.15 -1.93 11.60
C VAL A 3 3.54 -2.38 10.27
N LYS A 4 3.64 -1.54 9.23
CA LYS A 4 3.22 -1.92 7.87
C LYS A 4 4.11 -3.08 7.44
N ALA A 5 3.49 -4.17 6.97
CA ALA A 5 4.25 -5.33 6.53
C ALA A 5 5.12 -4.95 5.32
N PRO A 6 6.43 -5.27 5.33
CA PRO A 6 7.29 -5.00 4.19
C PRO A 6 6.83 -5.81 2.98
N PHE A 7 7.10 -5.28 1.78
CA PHE A 7 6.86 -6.02 0.55
C PHE A 7 7.90 -7.13 0.36
N ASP A 8 7.47 -8.23 -0.26
CA ASP A 8 8.37 -9.20 -0.85
C ASP A 8 8.71 -8.73 -2.28
N ALA A 9 9.94 -8.29 -2.49
CA ALA A 9 10.42 -7.77 -3.77
C ALA A 9 10.26 -8.79 -4.91
N SER A 10 10.37 -10.09 -4.61
CA SER A 10 10.20 -11.15 -5.61
C SER A 10 8.76 -11.20 -6.12
N SER A 11 7.78 -11.04 -5.24
CA SER A 11 6.37 -10.98 -5.61
C SER A 11 6.05 -9.75 -6.46
N VAL A 12 6.62 -8.58 -6.12
CA VAL A 12 6.46 -7.35 -6.91
C VAL A 12 7.05 -7.53 -8.32
N ASP A 13 8.26 -8.07 -8.41
CA ASP A 13 8.92 -8.32 -9.69
C ASP A 13 8.17 -9.32 -10.57
N ASN A 14 7.65 -10.39 -9.96
CA ASN A 14 6.83 -11.37 -10.68
C ASN A 14 5.62 -10.70 -11.34
N MET A 15 4.91 -9.82 -10.61
CA MET A 15 3.78 -9.08 -11.17
C MET A 15 4.20 -8.14 -12.30
N ARG A 16 5.33 -7.43 -12.15
CA ARG A 16 5.90 -6.59 -13.21
C ARG A 16 6.23 -7.37 -14.47
N ARG A 17 6.90 -8.52 -14.34
CA ARG A 17 7.26 -9.38 -15.48
C ARG A 17 6.03 -9.93 -16.19
N LEU A 18 4.99 -10.30 -15.44
CA LEU A 18 3.71 -10.71 -16.02
C LEU A 18 3.10 -9.59 -16.86
N VAL A 19 3.13 -8.35 -16.37
CA VAL A 19 2.66 -7.17 -17.11
C VAL A 19 3.47 -6.95 -18.39
N GLU A 20 4.80 -7.00 -18.33
CA GLU A 20 5.67 -6.82 -19.50
C GLU A 20 5.46 -7.87 -20.58
N HIS A 21 5.18 -9.12 -20.18
CA HIS A 21 4.98 -10.23 -21.11
C HIS A 21 3.50 -10.46 -21.49
N ALA A 22 2.58 -9.61 -21.03
CA ALA A 22 1.15 -9.77 -21.31
C ALA A 22 0.75 -9.44 -22.77
N GLY A 23 1.65 -8.83 -23.55
CA GLY A 23 1.37 -8.41 -24.93
C GLY A 23 0.43 -7.20 -25.05
N VAL A 24 0.06 -6.60 -23.93
CA VAL A 24 -0.73 -5.36 -23.82
C VAL A 24 -0.05 -4.40 -22.84
N PRO A 25 -0.21 -3.07 -22.98
CA PRO A 25 0.27 -2.13 -21.98
C PRO A 25 -0.35 -2.42 -20.60
N GLY A 26 0.45 -2.38 -19.55
CA GLY A 26 -0.03 -2.48 -18.18
C GLY A 26 0.76 -1.57 -17.25
N HIS A 27 0.18 -1.33 -16.08
CA HIS A 27 0.57 -0.26 -15.17
C HIS A 27 0.57 -0.76 -13.73
N ILE A 28 1.50 -0.26 -12.92
CA ILE A 28 1.59 -0.59 -11.49
C ILE A 28 1.41 0.69 -10.67
N TYR A 29 0.35 0.71 -9.86
CA TYR A 29 0.01 1.84 -9.00
C TYR A 29 0.17 1.46 -7.53
N PRO A 30 0.93 2.24 -6.73
CA PRO A 30 0.97 2.06 -5.28
C PRO A 30 -0.36 2.48 -4.65
N LEU A 31 -0.98 1.55 -3.93
CA LEU A 31 -2.29 1.72 -3.31
C LEU A 31 -2.20 1.43 -1.80
N ALA A 32 -2.77 2.33 -0.99
CA ALA A 32 -2.84 2.19 0.46
C ALA A 32 -4.28 2.00 0.94
N ILE A 33 -4.49 1.04 1.85
CA ILE A 33 -5.79 0.76 2.48
C ILE A 33 -5.65 0.79 4.00
N LEU A 34 -6.44 1.62 4.67
CA LEU A 34 -6.58 1.64 6.12
C LEU A 34 -7.98 1.17 6.50
N CYS A 35 -8.09 -0.08 6.97
CA CYS A 35 -9.39 -0.65 7.35
C CYS A 35 -9.32 -1.70 8.46
N TYR A 36 -8.17 -1.87 9.13
CA TYR A 36 -7.98 -2.98 10.06
C TYR A 36 -8.91 -2.89 11.28
N ASP A 37 -9.35 -1.69 11.71
CA ASP A 37 -10.25 -1.55 12.85
C ASP A 37 -11.62 -2.21 12.60
N VAL A 38 -12.07 -2.28 11.34
CA VAL A 38 -13.35 -2.93 10.98
C VAL A 38 -13.34 -4.41 11.30
N MET A 39 -12.20 -5.08 11.05
CA MET A 39 -12.01 -6.51 11.30
C MET A 39 -10.52 -6.78 11.52
N PRO A 40 -10.01 -6.55 12.75
CA PRO A 40 -8.59 -6.63 13.01
C PRO A 40 -8.09 -8.08 12.88
N PRO A 41 -6.82 -8.28 12.51
CA PRO A 41 -6.22 -9.60 12.53
C PRO A 41 -6.26 -10.17 13.97
N PRO A 42 -6.37 -11.49 14.14
CA PRO A 42 -6.32 -12.12 15.45
C PRO A 42 -5.01 -11.77 16.17
N ALA A 43 -5.09 -11.47 17.47
CA ALA A 43 -3.91 -11.11 18.27
C ALA A 43 -2.96 -12.30 18.50
N GLN A 44 -3.48 -13.53 18.49
CA GLN A 44 -2.73 -14.77 18.64
C GLN A 44 -3.32 -15.84 17.71
N VAL A 45 -2.45 -16.60 17.07
CA VAL A 45 -2.83 -17.76 16.25
C VAL A 45 -3.05 -18.95 17.19
N GLU A 46 -4.22 -19.02 17.82
CA GLU A 46 -4.60 -20.19 18.62
C GLU A 46 -5.14 -21.29 17.69
N LYS A 47 -4.25 -22.23 17.31
CA LYS A 47 -4.58 -23.33 16.39
C LYS A 47 -5.68 -24.27 16.92
N GLU A 48 -5.88 -24.34 18.23
CA GLU A 48 -6.75 -25.33 18.88
C GLU A 48 -8.18 -24.85 19.16
N ILE A 49 -8.41 -23.53 19.33
CA ILE A 49 -9.70 -23.00 19.83
C ILE A 49 -10.46 -22.22 18.73
N GLY A 50 -9.83 -21.99 17.59
CA GLY A 50 -10.38 -21.17 16.50
C GLY A 50 -10.23 -19.67 16.79
N GLU A 51 -10.03 -18.88 15.74
CA GLU A 51 -9.74 -17.45 15.88
C GLU A 51 -11.02 -16.65 16.18
N LYS A 52 -11.06 -15.96 17.34
CA LYS A 52 -12.15 -15.02 17.65
C LYS A 52 -12.06 -13.82 16.71
N ARG A 53 -13.06 -13.68 15.82
CA ARG A 53 -13.20 -12.50 14.96
C ARG A 53 -13.98 -11.41 15.69
N VAL A 54 -13.41 -10.21 15.73
CA VAL A 54 -14.07 -9.00 16.24
C VAL A 54 -14.44 -8.16 15.03
N ILE A 55 -15.65 -7.62 15.01
CA ILE A 55 -16.13 -6.71 13.97
C ILE A 55 -16.50 -5.39 14.65
N SER A 56 -16.11 -4.27 14.06
CA SER A 56 -16.42 -2.94 14.59
C SER A 56 -16.89 -1.96 13.52
N PHE A 57 -17.61 -0.92 13.93
CA PHE A 57 -17.92 0.22 13.08
C PHE A 57 -16.79 1.25 13.19
N HIS A 58 -16.07 1.48 12.08
CA HIS A 58 -14.94 2.39 12.05
C HIS A 58 -14.78 3.04 10.67
N GLY A 59 -14.18 4.24 10.63
CA GLY A 59 -13.79 4.89 9.39
C GLY A 59 -12.71 4.09 8.65
N VAL A 60 -12.77 4.10 7.31
CA VAL A 60 -11.79 3.45 6.43
C VAL A 60 -11.18 4.48 5.47
N GLY A 61 -9.97 4.20 5.01
CA GLY A 61 -9.25 5.04 4.06
C GLY A 61 -8.75 4.23 2.87
N LEU A 62 -8.84 4.82 1.68
CA LEU A 62 -8.28 4.30 0.44
C LEU A 62 -7.54 5.44 -0.26
N SER A 63 -6.34 5.19 -0.73
CA SER A 63 -5.55 6.13 -1.51
C SER A 63 -4.80 5.39 -2.61
N VAL A 64 -4.67 6.03 -3.76
CA VAL A 64 -3.82 5.59 -4.86
C VAL A 64 -2.96 6.78 -5.30
N ALA A 65 -1.67 6.54 -5.51
CA ALA A 65 -0.75 7.54 -6.04
C ALA A 65 -0.43 7.23 -7.52
N PRO A 66 0.23 8.15 -8.26
CA PRO A 66 0.58 7.93 -9.65
C PRO A 66 1.40 6.65 -9.90
N GLU A 67 1.36 6.19 -11.15
CA GLU A 67 2.17 5.07 -11.60
C GLU A 67 3.66 5.32 -11.35
N ILE A 68 4.38 4.25 -10.98
CA ILE A 68 5.83 4.26 -10.90
C ILE A 68 6.38 3.46 -12.09
N SER A 69 7.12 4.12 -12.97
CA SER A 69 7.75 3.49 -14.13
C SER A 69 8.99 2.73 -13.72
N TYR A 70 8.99 1.41 -13.93
CA TYR A 70 10.18 0.58 -13.69
C TYR A 70 11.39 1.07 -14.50
N GLN A 71 11.16 1.44 -15.76
CA GLN A 71 12.21 1.87 -16.69
C GLN A 71 12.87 3.17 -16.23
N GLU A 72 12.10 4.13 -15.72
CA GLU A 72 12.63 5.40 -15.22
C GLU A 72 13.48 5.21 -13.95
N ILE A 73 13.00 4.36 -13.03
CA ILE A 73 13.68 4.12 -11.75
C ILE A 73 14.97 3.31 -11.92
N THR A 74 15.00 2.41 -12.90
CA THR A 74 16.11 1.47 -13.08
C THR A 74 17.07 1.87 -14.19
N ALA A 75 16.84 3.01 -14.86
CA ALA A 75 17.63 3.47 -16.00
C ALA A 75 19.15 3.58 -15.71
N THR A 76 19.53 3.84 -14.46
CA THR A 76 20.92 3.98 -14.03
C THR A 76 21.46 2.77 -13.26
N LEU A 77 20.63 1.74 -13.08
CA LEU A 77 20.98 0.55 -12.29
C LEU A 77 21.42 -0.56 -13.26
N GLU A 78 22.67 -1.00 -13.10
CA GLU A 78 23.23 -2.06 -13.95
C GLU A 78 22.93 -3.46 -13.39
N ASP A 79 22.75 -3.58 -12.07
CA ASP A 79 22.44 -4.85 -11.42
C ASP A 79 20.91 -5.11 -11.39
N PRO A 80 20.43 -6.21 -12.00
CA PRO A 80 19.01 -6.55 -11.98
C PRO A 80 18.44 -6.77 -10.57
N GLU A 81 19.26 -7.24 -9.63
CA GLU A 81 18.82 -7.47 -8.24
C GLU A 81 18.63 -6.14 -7.51
N GLU A 82 19.57 -5.21 -7.63
CA GLU A 82 19.42 -3.83 -7.14
C GLU A 82 18.21 -3.12 -7.78
N ALA A 83 18.01 -3.28 -9.09
CA ALA A 83 16.86 -2.71 -9.80
C ALA A 83 15.51 -3.23 -9.28
N LYS A 84 15.45 -4.54 -9.00
CA LYS A 84 14.28 -5.19 -8.42
C LYS A 84 13.95 -4.62 -7.04
N ASP A 85 14.95 -4.54 -6.17
CA ASP A 85 14.76 -4.09 -4.79
C ASP A 85 14.40 -2.60 -4.74
N ALA A 86 15.08 -1.76 -5.52
CA ALA A 86 14.80 -0.32 -5.61
C ALA A 86 13.36 -0.03 -6.07
N PHE A 87 12.86 -0.78 -7.05
CA PHE A 87 11.48 -0.63 -7.53
C PHE A 87 10.46 -1.03 -6.45
N SER A 88 10.68 -2.18 -5.79
CA SER A 88 9.81 -2.65 -4.70
C SER A 88 9.81 -1.67 -3.52
N GLU A 89 10.98 -1.16 -3.15
CA GLU A 89 11.14 -0.21 -2.05
C GLU A 89 10.42 1.11 -2.33
N LEU A 90 10.53 1.65 -3.55
CA LEU A 90 9.86 2.89 -3.92
C LEU A 90 8.32 2.76 -3.89
N LEU A 91 7.80 1.64 -4.40
CA LEU A 91 6.36 1.31 -4.29
C LEU A 91 5.93 1.24 -2.83
N TYR A 92 6.70 0.55 -1.99
CA TYR A 92 6.42 0.42 -0.56
C TYR A 92 6.43 1.78 0.16
N TYR A 93 7.39 2.66 -0.14
CA TYR A 93 7.44 4.00 0.45
C TYR A 93 6.25 4.87 0.05
N SER A 94 5.84 4.82 -1.22
CA SER A 94 4.63 5.53 -1.67
C SER A 94 3.37 5.03 -0.93
N VAL A 95 3.22 3.71 -0.77
CA VAL A 95 2.12 3.14 0.02
C VAL A 95 2.20 3.59 1.49
N CYS A 96 3.41 3.64 2.06
CA CYS A 96 3.61 4.09 3.42
C CYS A 96 3.23 5.56 3.64
N GLU A 97 3.62 6.44 2.72
CA GLU A 97 3.28 7.87 2.74
C GLU A 97 1.76 8.07 2.70
N GLN A 98 1.11 7.46 1.72
CA GLN A 98 -0.36 7.50 1.58
C GLN A 98 -1.06 6.98 2.84
N TYR A 99 -0.61 5.85 3.39
CA TYR A 99 -1.19 5.27 4.60
C TYR A 99 -1.03 6.20 5.81
N ASN A 100 0.08 6.94 5.93
CA ASN A 100 0.28 7.91 7.02
C ASN A 100 -0.70 9.07 6.92
N VAL A 101 -1.00 9.55 5.71
CA VAL A 101 -2.03 10.57 5.49
C VAL A 101 -3.41 10.04 5.90
N LEU A 102 -3.77 8.82 5.48
CA LEU A 102 -5.03 8.16 5.89
C LEU A 102 -5.12 7.98 7.42
N THR A 103 -4.02 7.60 8.06
CA THR A 103 -3.93 7.45 9.52
C THR A 103 -4.14 8.79 10.22
N SER A 104 -3.53 9.86 9.71
CA SER A 104 -3.69 11.22 10.25
C SER A 104 -5.13 11.73 10.10
N ALA A 105 -5.77 11.43 8.97
CA ALA A 105 -7.16 11.78 8.71
C ALA A 105 -8.13 11.07 9.68
N ILE A 106 -7.98 9.75 9.83
CA ILE A 106 -8.93 8.88 10.52
C ILE A 106 -8.60 8.76 12.01
N HIS A 107 -7.40 8.26 12.36
CA HIS A 107 -6.99 8.08 13.76
C HIS A 107 -6.52 9.40 14.39
N GLY A 108 -5.87 10.25 13.60
CA GLY A 108 -5.47 11.60 14.01
C GLY A 108 -6.62 12.61 14.02
N LYS A 109 -7.81 12.23 13.54
CA LYS A 109 -9.04 13.04 13.50
C LYS A 109 -8.91 14.36 12.73
N GLN A 110 -7.98 14.44 11.78
CA GLN A 110 -7.77 15.64 10.97
C GLN A 110 -8.74 15.74 9.78
N GLY A 111 -9.43 14.65 9.42
CA GLY A 111 -10.33 14.63 8.26
C GLY A 111 -9.61 15.06 6.97
N LEU A 112 -10.26 15.93 6.17
CA LEU A 112 -9.69 16.44 4.92
C LEU A 112 -8.43 17.30 5.12
N ALA A 113 -8.22 17.86 6.32
CA ALA A 113 -7.05 18.70 6.62
C ALA A 113 -5.73 17.91 6.69
N ALA A 114 -5.79 16.57 6.71
CA ALA A 114 -4.61 15.72 6.60
C ALA A 114 -4.01 15.70 5.18
N SER A 115 -4.73 16.23 4.17
CA SER A 115 -4.27 16.22 2.78
C SER A 115 -2.89 16.88 2.62
N THR A 116 -2.10 16.33 1.72
CA THR A 116 -0.78 16.85 1.34
C THR A 116 -0.81 17.26 -0.15
N PRO A 117 0.24 17.92 -0.68
CA PRO A 117 0.32 18.18 -2.12
C PRO A 117 0.25 16.92 -2.99
N THR A 118 0.64 15.76 -2.45
CA THR A 118 0.69 14.45 -3.12
C THR A 118 -0.55 13.59 -2.86
N VAL A 119 -1.32 13.85 -1.79
CA VAL A 119 -2.49 13.07 -1.39
C VAL A 119 -3.65 14.02 -1.08
N SER A 120 -4.61 14.12 -2.00
CA SER A 120 -5.83 14.93 -1.84
C SER A 120 -6.99 14.06 -1.36
N LEU A 121 -7.45 14.25 -0.13
CA LEU A 121 -8.55 13.48 0.44
C LEU A 121 -9.91 14.06 0.02
N SER A 122 -10.90 13.18 -0.10
CA SER A 122 -12.31 13.54 -0.30
C SER A 122 -13.22 12.46 0.28
N GLN A 123 -14.51 12.76 0.44
CA GLN A 123 -15.55 11.82 0.83
C GLN A 123 -16.66 11.85 -0.25
N PRO A 124 -16.47 11.15 -1.39
CA PRO A 124 -17.32 11.27 -2.58
C PRO A 124 -18.67 10.53 -2.45
N TRP A 125 -19.22 10.53 -1.24
CA TRP A 125 -20.53 9.96 -0.88
C TRP A 125 -21.36 10.96 -0.06
N GLU A 126 -20.80 12.13 0.29
CA GLU A 126 -21.59 13.28 0.70
C GLU A 126 -22.31 13.92 -0.49
#